data_AF-A0A5B9RAU8-F1
#
_entry.id   AF-A0A5B9RAU8-F1
#
_cell.length_a   1.000
_cell.length_b   1.000
_cell.length_c   1.000
_cell.angle_alpha   90.00
_cell.angle_beta   90.00
_cell.angle_gamma   90.00
#
_symmetry.space_group_name_H-M   'P 1'
#
loop_
_entity.id
_entity.type
_entity.pdbx_description
1 polymer ?
#
loop_
_entity_poly.entity_id
_entity_poly.type
_entity_poly.pdbx_seq_one_letter_code
_entity_poly.pdbx_strand_id
1 'polypeptide(L)'
;MLYMEDLGWNDRWLIMKSLNKKNVNSFINKIGFENLVNKLDIGNKTIISYKLQFQHTPKINMAISAAITANARIVMSQFKNNPQYQLFYSDTDSIFIDKPLPDHQVSSKTLGLMKLEHVLTKFVALGPKVYGGMDLEGNEFTKTKGLKTSLSLIDLENLLNEDTSFNNIKLVILFKLCIM
;
A
#
# COMPACT_ATOMS: atom_id res chain seq x y z
N MET A 1 -29.46 21.85 -9.68
CA MET A 1 -29.63 20.40 -9.48
C MET A 1 -28.61 19.74 -10.39
N LEU A 2 -27.45 19.36 -9.86
CA LEU A 2 -26.42 18.66 -10.64
C LEU A 2 -26.92 17.23 -10.88
N TYR A 3 -26.93 16.79 -12.14
CA TYR A 3 -27.40 15.45 -12.47
C TYR A 3 -26.33 14.44 -12.07
N MET A 4 -26.74 13.24 -11.65
CA MET A 4 -25.83 12.16 -11.26
C MET A 4 -24.84 11.78 -12.38
N GLU A 5 -25.23 12.00 -13.64
CA GLU A 5 -24.36 11.81 -14.82
C GLU A 5 -23.20 12.83 -14.88
N ASP A 6 -23.39 14.06 -14.39
CA ASP A 6 -22.36 15.11 -14.36
C ASP A 6 -21.23 14.78 -13.36
N LEU A 7 -21.49 13.88 -12.41
CA LEU A 7 -20.50 13.34 -11.47
C LEU A 7 -19.82 12.05 -11.99
N GLY A 8 -20.12 11.63 -13.23
CA GLY A 8 -19.53 10.45 -13.86
C GLY A 8 -20.16 9.12 -13.46
N TRP A 9 -21.38 9.13 -12.90
CA TRP A 9 -22.06 7.91 -12.47
C TRP A 9 -22.92 7.33 -13.60
N ASN A 10 -22.33 6.40 -14.36
CA ASN A 10 -23.05 5.50 -15.26
C ASN A 10 -23.22 4.16 -14.54
N ASP A 11 -24.43 3.61 -14.51
CA ASP A 11 -24.71 2.28 -13.97
C ASP A 11 -24.06 1.16 -14.80
N ARG A 12 -23.61 1.49 -16.02
CA ARG A 12 -22.81 0.64 -16.91
C ARG A 12 -21.32 0.96 -16.81
N TRP A 13 -20.60 0.11 -16.06
CA TRP A 13 -19.17 0.24 -15.84
C TRP A 13 -18.38 -0.41 -16.97
N LEU A 14 -17.30 0.23 -17.41
CA LEU A 14 -16.34 -0.36 -18.34
C LEU A 14 -15.43 -1.32 -17.58
N ILE A 15 -15.52 -2.61 -17.89
CA ILE A 15 -14.70 -3.66 -17.30
C ILE A 15 -13.77 -4.22 -18.37
N MET A 16 -12.52 -4.46 -17.98
CA MET A 16 -11.52 -5.06 -18.85
C MET A 16 -11.11 -6.45 -18.33
N LYS A 17 -11.12 -7.45 -19.20
CA LYS A 17 -10.80 -8.84 -18.84
C LYS A 17 -9.86 -9.46 -19.86
N SER A 18 -8.80 -10.09 -19.38
CA SER A 18 -7.90 -10.93 -20.18
C SER A 18 -8.44 -12.37 -20.22
N LEU A 19 -8.58 -12.92 -21.42
CA LEU A 19 -9.04 -14.29 -21.66
C LEU A 19 -8.11 -15.02 -22.63
N ASN A 20 -8.05 -16.35 -22.54
CA ASN A 20 -7.43 -17.16 -23.60
C ASN A 20 -8.32 -17.11 -24.85
N LYS A 21 -7.72 -17.06 -26.04
CA LYS A 21 -8.45 -16.97 -27.33
C LYS A 21 -9.58 -18.00 -27.48
N LYS A 22 -9.38 -19.22 -26.98
CA LYS A 22 -10.38 -20.30 -27.01
C LYS A 22 -11.69 -19.97 -26.26
N ASN A 23 -11.62 -19.11 -25.25
CA ASN A 23 -12.76 -18.82 -24.36
C ASN A 23 -13.46 -17.50 -24.70
N VAL A 24 -12.96 -16.75 -25.68
CA VAL A 24 -13.45 -15.41 -26.03
C VAL A 24 -14.89 -15.46 -26.52
N ASN A 25 -15.19 -16.33 -27.49
CA ASN A 25 -16.52 -16.38 -28.10
C ASN A 25 -17.59 -16.82 -27.09
N SER A 26 -17.29 -17.81 -26.25
CA SER A 26 -18.17 -18.22 -25.14
C SER A 26 -18.42 -17.07 -24.16
N PHE A 27 -17.40 -16.27 -23.86
CA PHE A 27 -17.54 -15.12 -22.97
C PHE A 27 -18.39 -14.01 -23.60
N ILE A 28 -18.15 -13.65 -24.86
CA ILE A 28 -18.93 -12.63 -25.59
C ILE A 28 -20.41 -13.03 -25.63
N ASN A 29 -20.72 -14.28 -25.93
CA ASN A 29 -22.10 -14.78 -25.92
C ASN A 29 -22.75 -14.68 -24.53
N LYS A 30 -21.96 -14.85 -23.45
CA LYS A 30 -22.47 -14.73 -22.07
C LYS A 30 -22.77 -13.28 -21.68
N ILE A 31 -21.95 -12.32 -22.11
CA ILE A 31 -22.13 -10.90 -21.76
C ILE A 31 -23.10 -10.18 -22.69
N GLY A 32 -23.39 -10.72 -23.88
CA GLY A 32 -24.11 -10.02 -24.93
C GLY A 32 -23.19 -9.15 -25.80
N PHE A 33 -23.39 -9.19 -27.12
CA PHE A 33 -22.57 -8.44 -28.08
C PHE A 33 -22.74 -6.93 -27.93
N GLU A 34 -23.91 -6.47 -27.51
CA GLU A 34 -24.26 -5.08 -27.23
C GLU A 34 -23.45 -4.48 -26.08
N ASN A 35 -22.94 -5.33 -25.19
CA ASN A 35 -22.10 -4.92 -24.07
C ASN A 35 -20.62 -4.89 -24.43
N LEU A 36 -20.22 -5.43 -25.58
CA LEU A 36 -18.83 -5.39 -26.03
C LEU A 36 -18.43 -3.98 -26.48
N VAL A 37 -17.34 -3.46 -25.90
CA VAL A 37 -16.80 -2.14 -26.26
C VAL A 37 -15.55 -2.27 -27.13
N ASN A 38 -14.61 -3.12 -26.73
CA ASN A 38 -13.37 -3.29 -27.47
C ASN A 38 -12.80 -4.70 -27.28
N LYS A 39 -12.04 -5.17 -28.27
CA LYS A 39 -11.33 -6.44 -28.26
C LYS A 39 -9.93 -6.21 -28.83
N LEU A 40 -8.90 -6.57 -28.06
CA LEU A 40 -7.50 -6.49 -28.47
C LEU A 40 -6.84 -7.85 -28.29
N ASP A 41 -6.25 -8.38 -29.36
CA ASP A 41 -5.52 -9.65 -29.32
C ASP A 41 -4.03 -9.43 -29.00
N ILE A 42 -3.52 -10.15 -28.00
CA ILE A 42 -2.11 -10.13 -27.58
C ILE A 42 -1.61 -11.57 -27.45
N GLY A 43 -0.88 -12.05 -28.47
CA GLY A 43 -0.35 -13.40 -28.50
C GLY A 43 -1.44 -14.48 -28.42
N ASN A 44 -1.42 -15.30 -27.37
CA ASN A 44 -2.43 -16.34 -27.10
C ASN A 44 -3.63 -15.85 -26.27
N LYS A 45 -3.64 -14.58 -25.87
CA LYS A 45 -4.68 -13.94 -25.08
C LYS A 45 -5.41 -12.87 -25.88
N THR A 46 -6.59 -12.55 -25.39
CA THR A 46 -7.44 -11.46 -25.88
C THR A 46 -7.89 -10.65 -24.67
N ILE A 47 -7.69 -9.35 -24.73
CA ILE A 47 -8.24 -8.39 -23.78
C ILE A 47 -9.58 -7.92 -24.33
N ILE A 48 -10.63 -8.08 -23.54
CA ILE A 48 -11.99 -7.66 -23.87
C ILE A 48 -12.39 -6.55 -22.91
N SER A 49 -12.87 -5.44 -23.46
CA SER A 49 -13.53 -4.37 -22.71
C SER A 49 -15.03 -4.46 -22.94
N TYR A 50 -15.82 -4.49 -21.88
CA TYR A 50 -17.28 -4.61 -21.96
C TYR A 50 -17.98 -3.78 -20.87
N LYS A 51 -19.21 -3.36 -21.14
CA LYS A 51 -20.08 -2.67 -20.18
C LYS A 51 -20.81 -3.70 -19.33
N LEU A 52 -20.71 -3.56 -18.02
CA LEU A 52 -21.51 -4.35 -17.08
C LEU A 52 -22.46 -3.42 -16.33
N GLN A 53 -23.75 -3.71 -16.41
CA GLN A 53 -24.75 -3.05 -15.58
C GLN A 53 -24.85 -3.79 -14.24
N PHE A 54 -24.56 -3.10 -13.14
CA PHE A 54 -24.76 -3.67 -11.81
C PHE A 54 -26.23 -3.52 -11.39
N GLN A 55 -26.84 -4.60 -10.92
CA GLN A 55 -28.22 -4.56 -10.39
C GLN A 55 -28.34 -3.71 -9.11
N HIS A 56 -27.24 -3.51 -8.39
CA HIS A 56 -27.15 -2.62 -7.24
C HIS A 56 -25.91 -1.74 -7.34
N THR A 57 -26.12 -0.43 -7.38
CA THR A 57 -25.05 0.55 -7.19
C THR A 57 -24.65 0.56 -5.70
N PRO A 58 -23.39 0.27 -5.35
CA PRO A 58 -22.96 0.35 -3.96
C PRO A 58 -23.10 1.81 -3.47
N LYS A 59 -23.62 1.99 -2.26
CA LYS A 59 -23.71 3.31 -1.61
C LYS A 59 -22.30 3.75 -1.20
N ILE A 60 -21.56 4.32 -2.14
CA ILE A 60 -20.21 4.83 -1.91
C ILE A 60 -20.24 6.36 -1.79
N ASN A 61 -19.38 6.89 -0.92
CA ASN A 61 -19.13 8.32 -0.83
C ASN A 61 -17.62 8.57 -0.92
N MET A 62 -17.19 9.02 -2.10
CA MET A 62 -15.79 9.32 -2.38
C MET A 62 -15.25 10.46 -1.50
N ALA A 63 -16.08 11.45 -1.18
CA ALA A 63 -15.67 12.58 -0.34
C ALA A 63 -15.34 12.12 1.10
N ILE A 64 -16.15 11.20 1.66
CA ILE A 64 -15.87 10.62 2.98
C ILE A 64 -14.54 9.83 2.94
N SER A 65 -14.33 8.98 1.93
CA SER A 65 -13.08 8.23 1.79
C SER A 65 -11.83 9.14 1.66
N ALA A 66 -11.95 10.21 0.87
CA ALA A 66 -10.91 11.21 0.72
C ALA A 66 -10.61 11.94 2.04
N ALA A 67 -11.65 12.35 2.78
CA ALA A 67 -11.52 13.00 4.08
C ALA A 67 -10.84 12.09 5.12
N ILE A 68 -11.19 10.80 5.17
CA ILE A 68 -10.54 9.83 6.06
C ILE A 68 -9.05 9.70 5.71
N THR A 69 -8.74 9.53 4.42
CA THR A 69 -7.35 9.38 3.95
C THR A 69 -6.52 10.63 4.21
N ALA A 70 -7.10 11.82 4.00
CA ALA A 70 -6.44 13.08 4.28
C ALA A 70 -6.14 13.24 5.77
N ASN A 71 -7.13 12.97 6.65
CA ASN A 71 -6.93 13.02 8.09
C ASN A 71 -5.86 12.04 8.58
N ALA A 72 -5.85 10.80 8.06
CA ALA A 72 -4.79 9.84 8.39
C ALA A 72 -3.39 10.37 8.01
N ARG A 73 -3.24 11.02 6.85
CA ARG A 73 -1.98 11.65 6.42
C ARG A 73 -1.59 12.84 7.29
N ILE A 74 -2.55 13.67 7.70
CA ILE A 74 -2.32 14.80 8.60
C ILE A 74 -1.80 14.30 9.95
N VAL A 75 -2.45 13.29 10.53
CA VAL A 75 -2.00 12.64 11.77
C VAL A 75 -0.58 12.10 11.62
N MET A 76 -0.27 11.39 10.53
CA MET A 76 1.09 10.87 10.32
C MET A 76 2.13 11.96 10.02
N SER A 77 1.71 13.10 9.48
CA SER A 77 2.59 14.23 9.18
C SER A 77 3.28 14.78 10.44
N GLN A 78 2.62 14.69 11.61
CA GLN A 78 3.20 15.17 12.86
C GLN A 78 4.44 14.37 13.28
N PHE A 79 4.54 13.11 12.87
CA PHE A 79 5.69 12.26 13.13
C PHE A 79 6.73 12.37 12.02
N LYS A 80 6.29 12.47 10.77
CA LYS A 80 7.19 12.54 9.60
C LYS A 80 8.01 13.82 9.56
N ASN A 81 7.40 14.94 9.92
CA ASN A 81 8.02 16.26 9.85
C ASN A 81 8.48 16.77 11.22
N ASN A 82 8.68 15.86 12.19
CA ASN A 82 9.12 16.25 13.52
C ASN A 82 10.64 16.41 13.55
N PRO A 83 11.19 17.63 13.72
CA PRO A 83 12.63 17.84 13.72
C PRO A 83 13.34 17.22 14.93
N GLN A 84 12.58 16.81 15.95
CA GLN A 84 13.15 16.12 17.10
C GLN A 84 13.63 14.72 16.72
N TYR A 85 13.07 14.03 15.72
CA TYR A 85 13.39 12.64 15.40
C TYR A 85 14.07 12.52 14.05
N GLN A 86 15.04 11.61 13.94
CA GLN A 86 15.54 11.18 12.65
C GLN A 86 14.61 10.09 12.09
N LEU A 87 13.82 10.44 11.07
CA LEU A 87 12.96 9.49 10.37
C LEU A 87 13.76 8.68 9.36
N PHE A 88 13.80 7.36 9.53
CA PHE A 88 14.42 6.44 8.57
C PHE A 88 13.44 5.99 7.50
N TYR A 89 12.18 5.70 7.89
CA TYR A 89 11.16 5.19 6.98
C TYR A 89 9.75 5.41 7.54
N SER A 90 8.74 5.42 6.66
CA SER A 90 7.33 5.39 7.05
C SER A 90 6.48 4.76 5.93
N ASP A 91 5.52 3.92 6.32
CA ASP A 91 4.47 3.42 5.42
C ASP A 91 3.12 3.50 6.10
N THR A 92 2.16 4.16 5.44
CA THR A 92 0.75 4.31 5.82
C THR A 92 0.51 4.77 7.26
N ASP A 93 0.65 3.87 8.22
CA ASP A 93 0.38 4.00 9.65
C ASP A 93 1.62 3.72 10.53
N SER A 94 2.82 3.57 9.95
CA SER A 94 4.05 3.21 10.68
C SER A 94 5.16 4.23 10.50
N ILE A 95 6.05 4.34 11.49
CA ILE A 95 7.28 5.14 11.46
C ILE A 95 8.45 4.34 12.04
N PHE A 96 9.64 4.61 11.50
CA PHE A 96 10.92 4.07 11.95
C PHE A 96 11.80 5.24 12.33
N ILE A 97 12.10 5.40 13.62
CA ILE A 97 12.78 6.58 14.18
C ILE A 97 13.96 6.19 15.08
N ASP A 98 14.85 7.12 15.37
CA ASP A 98 16.08 6.90 16.13
C ASP A 98 15.91 6.82 17.66
N LYS A 99 14.77 7.25 18.19
CA LYS A 99 14.53 7.33 19.63
C LYS A 99 13.05 7.19 19.99
N PRO A 100 12.71 6.83 21.24
CA PRO A 100 11.34 6.52 21.60
C PRO A 100 10.44 7.76 21.58
N LEU A 101 9.17 7.57 21.24
CA LEU A 101 8.14 8.59 21.41
C LEU A 101 7.81 8.80 22.89
N PRO A 102 7.26 9.97 23.27
CA PRO A 102 6.81 10.22 24.63
C PRO A 102 5.66 9.29 25.01
N ASP A 103 5.59 8.88 26.28
CA ASP A 103 4.60 7.90 26.78
C ASP A 103 3.14 8.28 26.47
N HIS A 104 2.81 9.58 26.47
CA HIS A 104 1.45 10.05 26.17
C HIS A 104 1.04 9.85 24.69
N GLN A 105 2.00 9.57 23.80
CA GLN A 105 1.75 9.26 22.38
C GLN A 105 1.78 7.75 22.11
N VAL A 106 2.10 6.94 23.11
CA VAL A 106 2.34 5.50 22.95
C VAL A 106 1.32 4.69 23.76
N SER A 107 0.55 3.85 23.08
CA SER A 107 -0.34 2.87 23.71
C SER A 107 -0.65 1.74 22.74
N SER A 108 -0.63 0.51 23.23
CA SER A 108 -1.04 -0.68 22.46
C SER A 108 -2.55 -0.91 22.42
N LYS A 109 -3.32 -0.12 23.19
CA LYS A 109 -4.77 -0.31 23.38
C LYS A 109 -5.60 0.92 23.01
N THR A 110 -4.99 2.10 23.00
CA THR A 110 -5.72 3.36 22.77
C THR A 110 -5.73 3.69 21.29
N LEU A 111 -6.91 3.77 20.71
CA LEU A 111 -7.11 4.15 19.30
C LEU A 111 -6.48 5.52 19.02
N GLY A 112 -5.74 5.62 17.91
CA GLY A 112 -5.10 6.87 17.48
C GLY A 112 -3.76 7.17 18.15
N LEU A 113 -3.31 6.37 19.13
CA LEU A 113 -1.94 6.42 19.65
C LEU A 113 -1.04 5.43 18.91
N MET A 114 0.26 5.63 19.00
CA MET A 114 1.25 4.75 18.40
C MET A 114 1.50 3.53 19.30
N LYS A 115 1.55 2.34 18.74
CA LYS A 115 2.00 1.12 19.39
C LYS A 115 3.48 0.90 19.08
N LEU A 116 4.28 0.65 20.11
CA LEU A 116 5.64 0.15 19.94
C LEU A 116 5.56 -1.29 19.42
N GLU A 117 6.09 -1.55 18.23
CA GLU A 117 6.11 -2.90 17.65
C GLU A 117 7.47 -3.56 17.88
N HIS A 118 8.55 -2.89 17.48
CA HIS A 118 9.89 -3.46 17.56
C HIS A 118 10.94 -2.40 17.89
N VAL A 119 11.99 -2.83 18.58
CA VAL A 119 13.24 -2.10 18.73
C VAL A 119 14.29 -2.88 17.95
N LEU A 120 14.93 -2.21 16.99
CA LEU A 120 15.78 -2.83 15.99
C LEU A 120 17.23 -2.43 16.19
N THR A 121 18.12 -3.43 16.15
CA THR A 121 19.57 -3.23 16.11
C THR A 121 20.04 -2.85 14.72
N LYS A 122 19.35 -3.34 13.69
CA LYS A 122 19.63 -3.05 12.29
C LYS A 122 18.35 -2.78 11.53
N PHE A 123 18.43 -1.86 10.57
CA PHE A 123 17.34 -1.54 9.67
C PHE A 123 17.88 -1.12 8.31
N VAL A 124 17.30 -1.67 7.25
CA VAL A 124 17.61 -1.35 5.85
C VAL A 124 16.31 -1.06 5.13
N ALA A 125 16.24 0.07 4.42
CA ALA A 125 15.14 0.40 3.53
C ALA A 125 15.68 0.85 2.18
N LEU A 126 15.37 0.09 1.13
CA LEU A 126 15.77 0.40 -0.25
C LEU A 126 14.74 1.26 -0.97
N GLY A 127 13.48 1.23 -0.49
CA GLY A 127 12.41 2.01 -1.08
C GLY A 127 11.03 1.66 -0.53
N PRO A 128 9.97 2.20 -1.15
CA PRO A 128 8.59 1.96 -0.71
C PRO A 128 8.25 0.47 -0.68
N LYS A 129 7.95 -0.05 0.52
CA LYS A 129 7.58 -1.45 0.79
C LYS A 129 8.68 -2.47 0.47
N VAL A 130 9.92 -2.01 0.52
CA VAL A 130 11.15 -2.81 0.37
C VAL A 130 12.10 -2.44 1.51
N TYR A 131 11.96 -3.14 2.64
CA TYR A 131 12.74 -2.90 3.86
C TYR A 131 12.85 -4.16 4.73
N GLY A 132 13.81 -4.17 5.65
CA GLY A 132 14.00 -5.24 6.61
C GLY A 132 14.79 -4.78 7.84
N GLY A 133 14.85 -5.61 8.86
CA GLY A 133 15.60 -5.31 10.06
C GLY A 133 15.78 -6.52 10.97
N MET A 134 16.55 -6.31 12.03
CA MET A 134 16.84 -7.28 13.08
C MET A 134 16.49 -6.68 14.43
N ASP A 135 15.76 -7.41 15.26
CA ASP A 135 15.41 -6.97 16.60
C ASP A 135 16.55 -7.16 17.62
N LEU A 136 16.29 -6.86 18.90
CA LEU A 136 17.25 -7.05 19.99
C LEU A 136 17.53 -8.53 20.33
N GLU A 137 16.64 -9.44 19.94
CA GLU A 137 16.75 -10.88 20.18
C GLU A 137 17.48 -11.60 19.03
N GLY A 138 17.76 -10.89 17.93
CA GLY A 138 18.40 -11.42 16.73
C GLY A 138 17.42 -11.97 15.70
N ASN A 139 16.11 -11.77 15.87
CA ASN A 139 15.12 -12.18 14.87
C ASN A 139 15.12 -11.21 13.69
N GLU A 140 15.21 -11.74 12.49
CA GLU A 140 15.17 -10.97 11.25
C GLU A 140 13.76 -10.93 10.65
N PHE A 141 13.44 -9.81 10.00
CA PHE A 141 12.26 -9.70 9.16
C PHE A 141 12.57 -8.92 7.88
N THR A 142 11.87 -9.26 6.81
CA THR A 142 11.91 -8.52 5.55
C THR A 142 10.51 -8.32 4.98
N LYS A 143 10.34 -7.20 4.26
CA LYS A 143 9.12 -6.79 3.57
C LYS A 143 9.52 -6.36 2.16
N THR A 144 9.16 -7.16 1.17
CA THR A 144 9.48 -6.91 -0.24
C THR A 144 8.23 -7.06 -1.11
N LYS A 145 7.45 -5.98 -1.24
CA LYS A 145 6.23 -6.02 -2.04
C LYS A 145 6.54 -6.00 -3.54
N GLY A 146 5.89 -6.89 -4.29
CA GLY A 146 6.01 -6.97 -5.75
C GLY A 146 6.98 -8.04 -6.24
N LEU A 147 7.75 -8.64 -5.33
CA LEU A 147 8.57 -9.82 -5.60
C LEU A 147 7.84 -11.09 -5.14
N LYS A 148 8.00 -12.17 -5.91
CA LYS A 148 7.46 -13.49 -5.53
C LYS A 148 8.35 -14.19 -4.50
N THR A 149 9.65 -13.96 -4.58
CA THR A 149 10.64 -14.52 -3.68
C THR A 149 10.91 -13.52 -2.56
N SER A 150 10.96 -14.00 -1.32
CA SER A 150 11.45 -13.23 -0.19
C SER A 150 12.95 -12.97 -0.33
N LEU A 151 13.38 -11.74 -0.05
CA LEU A 151 14.80 -11.42 0.13
C LEU A 151 15.15 -11.57 1.61
N SER A 152 16.36 -12.02 1.90
CA SER A 152 16.90 -12.02 3.25
C SER A 152 17.39 -10.62 3.65
N LEU A 153 17.66 -10.39 4.94
CA LEU A 153 18.19 -9.10 5.38
C LEU A 153 19.57 -8.81 4.76
N ILE A 154 20.41 -9.84 4.63
CA ILE A 154 21.72 -9.72 3.99
C ILE A 154 21.61 -9.38 2.50
N ASP A 155 20.61 -9.90 1.79
CA ASP A 155 20.35 -9.51 0.41
C ASP A 155 20.00 -8.02 0.31
N LEU A 156 19.21 -7.49 1.25
CA LEU A 156 18.87 -6.07 1.30
C LEU A 156 20.10 -5.20 1.65
N GLU A 157 20.95 -5.67 2.56
CA GLU A 157 22.22 -5.01 2.90
C GLU A 157 23.14 -4.93 1.67
N ASN A 158 23.32 -6.03 0.94
CA ASN A 158 24.17 -6.09 -0.26
C ASN A 158 23.66 -5.20 -1.42
N LEU A 159 22.36 -4.88 -1.43
CA LEU A 159 21.76 -4.01 -2.43
C LEU A 159 21.89 -2.51 -2.10
N LEU A 160 22.37 -2.15 -0.90
CA LEU A 160 22.75 -0.79 -0.59
C LEU A 160 24.10 -0.48 -1.27
N ASN A 161 24.12 0.47 -2.22
CA ASN A 161 25.37 0.89 -2.83
C ASN A 161 26.30 1.56 -1.80
N GLU A 162 27.56 1.12 -1.75
CA GLU A 162 28.59 1.48 -0.75
C GLU A 162 29.14 2.92 -0.89
N ASP A 163 28.81 3.66 -1.94
CA ASP A 163 29.38 5.00 -2.22
C ASP A 163 28.98 6.09 -1.22
N THR A 164 28.03 5.82 -0.34
CA THR A 164 27.74 6.68 0.81
C THR A 164 28.20 5.98 2.08
N SER A 165 29.29 6.49 2.66
CA SER A 165 29.84 6.11 3.97
C SER A 165 28.73 6.01 5.03
N PHE A 166 28.20 4.81 5.26
CA PHE A 166 27.20 4.56 6.29
C PHE A 166 27.91 4.32 7.62
N ASN A 167 28.03 5.40 8.38
CA ASN A 167 28.44 5.32 9.78
C ASN A 167 27.30 4.70 10.62
N ASN A 168 27.62 3.53 11.15
CA ASN A 168 27.18 2.91 12.40
C ASN A 168 25.68 2.62 12.59
N ILE A 169 25.45 1.33 12.87
CA ILE A 169 24.39 0.73 13.69
C ILE A 169 23.70 1.80 14.56
N LYS A 170 22.58 2.33 14.07
CA LYS A 170 21.67 3.16 14.86
C LYS A 170 20.52 2.29 15.30
N LEU A 171 20.20 2.34 16.59
CA LEU A 171 18.97 1.76 17.12
C LEU A 171 17.80 2.39 16.36
N VAL A 172 16.96 1.57 15.75
CA VAL A 172 15.75 2.02 15.05
C VAL A 172 14.54 1.50 15.77
N ILE A 173 13.61 2.38 16.09
CA ILE A 173 12.39 2.05 16.83
C ILE A 173 11.21 2.13 15.87
N LEU A 174 10.51 1.01 15.75
CA LEU A 174 9.33 0.87 14.92
C LEU A 174 8.08 1.09 15.75
N PHE A 175 7.33 2.11 15.38
CA PHE A 175 5.99 2.36 15.88
C PHE A 175 4.94 2.19 14.78
N LYS A 176 3.77 1.68 15.16
CA LYS A 176 2.60 1.56 14.28
C LYS A 176 1.37 2.15 14.94
N LEU A 177 0.59 2.94 14.21
CA LEU A 177 -0.63 3.55 14.73
C LEU A 177 -1.63 2.46 15.12
N CYS A 178 -2.16 2.56 16.34
CA CYS A 178 -3.24 1.70 16.79
C CYS A 178 -4.51 2.10 16.02
N ILE A 179 -4.86 1.29 15.04
CA ILE A 179 -6.11 1.34 14.27
C ILE A 179 -6.95 0.12 14.67
N MET A 180 -8.26 0.34 14.85
CA MET A 180 -9.25 -0.67 15.30
C MET A 180 -9.15 -2.01 14.57
#